data_AF-A0A8H4UZK3-F1
#
_entry.id   AF-A0A8H4UZK3-F1
#
_cell.length_a   1.000
_cell.length_b   1.000
_cell.length_c   1.000
_cell.angle_alpha   90.00
_cell.angle_beta   90.00
_cell.angle_gamma   90.00
#
_symmetry.space_group_name_H-M   'P 1'
#
loop_
_entity.id
_entity.type
_entity.pdbx_description
1 polymer ?
#
loop_
_entity_poly.entity_id
_entity_poly.type
_entity_poly.pdbx_seq_one_letter_code
_entity_poly.pdbx_strand_id
1 'polypeptide(L)'
;GINGGDFHLEPETSFYYQHDVRMQSQGKDRITISMHNNDNAPFTGSTSQTTGMLLDVELHDPKQVTLKKRVWDAAEQVYLVSQGSYQVLGNGHVLMDQGATPKIEEYDEGGRIVMRAWFGYDNDQNMMTYRAYRYPWVGRPTTKPDVAACTAEGGGNVMVYAS
;
A
#
# COMPACT_ATOMS: atom_id res chain seq x y z
N GLY A 1 6.48 -15.86 -4.48
CA GLY A 1 7.94 -15.65 -4.50
C GLY A 1 8.43 -15.87 -5.92
N ILE A 2 9.68 -15.52 -6.23
CA ILE A 2 10.16 -15.38 -7.62
C ILE A 2 10.09 -16.64 -8.50
N ASN A 3 10.08 -17.84 -7.94
CA ASN A 3 10.11 -19.11 -8.68
C ASN A 3 8.79 -19.89 -8.66
N GLY A 4 7.77 -19.42 -7.95
CA GLY A 4 6.45 -20.07 -7.85
C GLY A 4 6.40 -21.39 -7.07
N GLY A 5 7.51 -22.11 -6.93
CA GLY A 5 7.53 -23.46 -6.38
C GLY A 5 6.72 -24.40 -7.28
N ASP A 6 5.69 -25.04 -6.72
CA ASP A 6 4.78 -25.93 -7.47
C ASP A 6 3.70 -25.17 -8.28
N PHE A 7 3.65 -23.85 -8.17
CA PHE A 7 2.65 -23.02 -8.86
C PHE A 7 3.22 -22.39 -10.12
N HIS A 8 2.42 -22.40 -11.19
CA HIS A 8 2.70 -21.60 -12.37
C HIS A 8 2.42 -20.11 -12.09
N LEU A 9 3.41 -19.26 -12.30
CA LEU A 9 3.28 -17.81 -12.14
C LEU A 9 2.92 -17.16 -13.46
N GLU A 10 1.74 -16.54 -13.54
CA GLU A 10 1.42 -15.63 -14.64
C GLU A 10 2.29 -14.36 -14.58
N PRO A 11 2.39 -13.58 -15.69
CA PRO A 11 3.11 -12.33 -15.70
C PRO A 11 2.72 -11.41 -14.52
N GLU A 12 3.71 -10.67 -14.02
CA GLU A 12 3.54 -9.68 -12.93
C GLU A 12 3.05 -10.24 -11.58
N THR A 13 3.18 -11.55 -11.35
CA THR A 13 2.84 -12.19 -10.06
C THR A 13 4.04 -12.50 -9.16
N SER A 14 5.25 -12.32 -9.66
CA SER A 14 6.47 -12.45 -8.86
C SER A 14 6.58 -11.32 -7.83
N PHE A 15 7.06 -11.66 -6.64
CA PHE A 15 7.28 -10.74 -5.55
C PHE A 15 8.50 -11.16 -4.75
N TYR A 16 9.10 -10.20 -4.04
CA TYR A 16 10.29 -10.40 -3.23
C TYR A 16 10.30 -9.46 -2.02
N TYR A 17 10.80 -9.94 -0.87
CA TYR A 17 10.81 -9.19 0.40
C TYR A 17 9.46 -8.56 0.78
N GLN A 18 8.37 -9.26 0.51
CA GLN A 18 7.03 -8.76 0.74
C GLN A 18 6.70 -8.60 2.23
N HIS A 19 5.88 -7.60 2.54
CA HIS A 19 5.32 -7.35 3.86
C HIS A 19 3.79 -7.41 3.85
N ASP A 20 3.25 -7.57 5.06
CA ASP A 20 1.81 -7.58 5.35
C ASP A 20 1.00 -8.49 4.40
N VAL A 21 1.47 -9.73 4.20
CA VAL A 21 0.72 -10.73 3.45
C VAL A 21 -0.54 -11.08 4.23
N ARG A 22 -1.71 -10.84 3.64
CA ARG A 22 -3.02 -11.12 4.24
C ARG A 22 -3.88 -11.96 3.31
N MET A 23 -4.60 -12.91 3.90
CA MET A 23 -5.64 -13.65 3.20
C MET A 23 -6.90 -12.78 3.13
N GLN A 24 -7.34 -12.47 1.91
CA GLN A 24 -8.53 -11.66 1.64
C GLN A 24 -9.77 -12.53 1.40
N SER A 25 -9.57 -13.73 0.85
CA SER A 25 -10.61 -14.74 0.73
C SER A 25 -10.01 -16.14 0.77
N GLN A 26 -10.79 -17.11 1.25
CA GLN A 26 -10.43 -18.52 1.26
C GLN A 26 -11.61 -19.37 0.82
N GLY A 27 -11.45 -20.02 -0.32
CA GLY A 27 -12.31 -21.11 -0.77
C GLY A 27 -11.59 -22.46 -0.67
N LYS A 28 -12.29 -23.51 -1.09
CA LYS A 28 -11.71 -24.86 -1.19
C LYS A 28 -10.61 -24.92 -2.25
N ASP A 29 -10.85 -24.28 -3.40
CA ASP A 29 -10.00 -24.43 -4.57
C ASP A 29 -9.10 -23.21 -4.82
N ARG A 30 -9.38 -22.08 -4.17
CA ARG A 30 -8.68 -20.81 -4.40
C ARG A 30 -8.55 -19.98 -3.13
N ILE A 31 -7.43 -19.28 -2.99
CA ILE A 31 -7.28 -18.17 -2.03
C ILE A 31 -6.96 -16.87 -2.76
N THR A 32 -7.41 -15.76 -2.20
CA THR A 32 -6.93 -14.43 -2.60
C THR A 32 -6.03 -13.90 -1.51
N ILE A 33 -4.81 -13.48 -1.86
CA ILE A 33 -3.87 -12.86 -0.93
C ILE A 33 -3.52 -11.44 -1.38
N SER A 34 -3.41 -10.53 -0.42
CA SER A 34 -2.85 -9.21 -0.63
C SER A 34 -1.48 -9.09 0.00
N MET A 35 -0.65 -8.17 -0.49
CA MET A 35 0.63 -7.86 0.11
C MET A 35 1.15 -6.50 -0.34
N HIS A 36 2.08 -5.98 0.46
CA HIS A 36 2.96 -4.89 0.06
C HIS A 36 4.28 -5.51 -0.42
N ASN A 37 4.53 -5.47 -1.73
CA ASN A 37 5.72 -6.03 -2.36
C ASN A 37 6.82 -4.97 -2.43
N ASN A 38 7.74 -4.99 -1.47
CA ASN A 38 8.90 -4.09 -1.43
C ASN A 38 9.80 -4.28 -2.64
N ASP A 39 10.10 -5.54 -2.98
CA ASP A 39 10.98 -5.96 -4.09
C ASP A 39 12.44 -5.46 -4.01
N ASN A 40 12.88 -5.06 -2.81
CA ASN A 40 14.25 -4.62 -2.56
C ASN A 40 14.75 -5.13 -1.21
N ALA A 41 16.08 -5.26 -1.06
CA ALA A 41 16.76 -5.40 0.22
C ALA A 41 18.13 -4.70 0.16
N PRO A 42 18.80 -4.44 1.30
CA PRO A 42 20.09 -3.74 1.32
C PRO A 42 21.23 -4.41 0.53
N PHE A 43 21.04 -5.67 0.14
CA PHE A 43 22.02 -6.50 -0.55
C PHE A 43 21.51 -7.05 -1.90
N THR A 44 20.37 -6.55 -2.40
CA THR A 44 19.97 -6.81 -3.80
C THR A 44 20.78 -5.92 -4.75
N GLY A 45 21.24 -6.49 -5.87
CA GLY A 45 22.04 -5.76 -6.87
C GLY A 45 21.23 -4.84 -7.80
N SER A 46 19.91 -4.80 -7.66
CA SER A 46 18.99 -4.01 -8.46
C SER A 46 17.94 -3.34 -7.57
N THR A 47 17.45 -2.18 -8.01
CA THR A 47 16.34 -1.47 -7.39
C THR A 47 15.08 -1.66 -8.22
N SER A 48 14.00 -2.12 -7.57
CA SER A 48 12.70 -2.37 -8.18
C SER A 48 11.62 -1.51 -7.55
N GLN A 49 10.66 -1.05 -8.36
CA GLN A 49 9.51 -0.31 -7.86
C GLN A 49 8.72 -1.14 -6.84
N THR A 50 8.49 -0.58 -5.65
CA THR A 50 7.59 -1.15 -4.65
C THR A 50 6.15 -1.11 -5.15
N THR A 51 5.41 -2.20 -4.96
CA THR A 51 4.04 -2.35 -5.47
C THR A 51 3.09 -2.92 -4.42
N GLY A 52 1.84 -2.51 -4.45
CA GLY A 52 0.76 -3.21 -3.77
C GLY A 52 0.20 -4.28 -4.69
N MET A 53 0.04 -5.51 -4.21
CA MET A 53 -0.41 -6.64 -5.03
C MET A 53 -1.58 -7.37 -4.38
N LEU A 54 -2.55 -7.75 -5.22
CA LEU A 54 -3.62 -8.68 -4.90
C LEU A 54 -3.56 -9.84 -5.89
N LEU A 55 -3.36 -11.06 -5.39
CA LEU A 55 -3.15 -12.26 -6.18
C LEU A 55 -4.24 -13.29 -5.89
N ASP A 56 -4.73 -13.94 -6.94
CA ASP A 56 -5.50 -15.18 -6.81
C ASP A 56 -4.55 -16.37 -6.95
N VAL A 57 -4.70 -17.36 -6.07
CA VAL A 57 -3.86 -18.58 -6.03
C VAL A 57 -4.77 -19.80 -6.09
N GLU A 58 -4.73 -20.51 -7.20
CA GLU A 58 -5.46 -21.75 -7.44
C GLU A 58 -4.73 -22.93 -6.77
N LEU A 59 -5.39 -23.63 -5.85
CA LEU A 59 -4.82 -24.64 -4.97
C LEU A 59 -4.79 -26.06 -5.59
N HIS A 60 -5.53 -26.26 -6.68
CA HIS A 60 -5.66 -27.53 -7.40
C HIS A 60 -5.19 -27.41 -8.84
N ASP A 61 -4.93 -28.55 -9.48
CA ASP A 61 -4.35 -28.56 -10.82
C ASP A 61 -5.33 -28.00 -11.87
N PRO A 62 -4.88 -27.06 -12.72
CA PRO A 62 -3.54 -26.47 -12.75
C PRO A 62 -3.34 -25.44 -11.63
N LYS A 63 -2.30 -25.64 -10.80
CA LYS A 63 -1.90 -24.68 -9.75
C LYS A 63 -1.33 -23.43 -10.39
N GLN A 64 -2.09 -22.34 -10.35
CA GLN A 64 -1.76 -21.08 -11.01
C GLN A 64 -1.89 -19.91 -10.04
N VAL A 65 -1.00 -18.93 -10.19
CA VAL A 65 -1.11 -17.62 -9.54
C VAL A 65 -1.41 -16.58 -10.60
N THR A 66 -2.45 -15.78 -10.39
CA THR A 66 -2.87 -14.71 -11.29
C THR A 66 -2.90 -13.37 -10.55
N LEU A 67 -2.59 -12.29 -11.28
CA LEU A 67 -2.66 -10.93 -10.75
C LEU A 67 -4.10 -10.40 -10.83
N LYS A 68 -4.69 -10.00 -9.70
CA LYS A 68 -5.97 -9.29 -9.70
C LYS A 68 -5.81 -7.78 -9.73
N LYS A 69 -4.86 -7.27 -8.96
CA LYS A 69 -4.62 -5.84 -8.81
C LYS A 69 -3.16 -5.59 -8.49
N ARG A 70 -2.58 -4.61 -9.19
CA ARG A 70 -1.26 -4.06 -8.93
C ARG A 70 -1.38 -2.55 -8.88
N VAL A 71 -0.85 -1.93 -7.84
CA VAL A 71 -0.89 -0.48 -7.65
C VAL A 71 0.48 0.03 -7.23
N TRP A 72 0.83 1.22 -7.71
CA TRP A 72 2.04 1.95 -7.35
C TRP A 72 1.86 3.42 -7.72
N ASP A 73 2.66 4.27 -7.11
CA ASP A 73 2.74 5.67 -7.48
C ASP A 73 3.60 5.83 -8.74
N ALA A 74 2.93 6.04 -9.87
CA ALA A 74 3.61 6.27 -11.15
C ALA A 74 4.23 7.67 -11.26
N ALA A 75 3.79 8.64 -10.44
CA ALA A 75 4.27 10.01 -10.48
C ALA A 75 5.46 10.22 -9.53
N GLU A 76 5.40 9.66 -8.32
CA GLU A 76 6.50 9.65 -7.35
C GLU A 76 6.81 8.21 -6.93
N GLN A 77 7.61 7.54 -7.75
CA GLN A 77 8.03 6.17 -7.54
C GLN A 77 8.64 5.93 -6.15
N VAL A 78 8.38 4.74 -5.60
CA VAL A 78 8.70 4.36 -4.22
C VAL A 78 9.52 3.08 -4.25
N TYR A 79 10.61 3.07 -3.49
CA TYR A 79 11.60 2.00 -3.50
C TYR A 79 11.98 1.66 -2.06
N LEU A 80 11.31 0.67 -1.47
CA LEU A 80 11.44 0.34 -0.05
C LEU A 80 12.14 -0.99 0.13
N VAL A 81 13.01 -1.04 1.15
CA VAL A 81 13.73 -2.24 1.58
C VAL A 81 13.09 -2.91 2.80
N SER A 82 12.12 -2.25 3.44
CA SER A 82 11.43 -2.79 4.61
C SER A 82 10.07 -2.12 4.88
N GLN A 83 9.26 -2.84 5.66
CA GLN A 83 7.99 -2.40 6.24
C GLN A 83 6.90 -2.14 5.19
N GLY A 84 5.80 -1.54 5.63
CA GLY A 84 4.65 -1.19 4.80
C GLY A 84 3.51 -2.20 4.95
N SER A 85 2.32 -1.73 4.56
CA SER A 85 1.09 -2.50 4.62
C SER A 85 0.22 -2.29 3.40
N TYR A 86 -0.66 -3.25 3.17
CA TYR A 86 -1.67 -3.22 2.12
C TYR A 86 -3.01 -3.56 2.74
N GLN A 87 -3.96 -2.64 2.68
CA GLN A 87 -5.32 -2.84 3.17
C GLN A 87 -6.33 -2.68 2.05
N VAL A 88 -7.08 -3.76 1.74
CA VAL A 88 -8.28 -3.66 0.92
C VAL A 88 -9.36 -2.90 1.70
N LEU A 89 -9.96 -1.88 1.08
CA LEU A 89 -11.06 -1.11 1.66
C LEU A 89 -12.41 -1.59 1.12
N GLY A 90 -13.48 -1.38 1.89
CA GLY A 90 -14.83 -1.88 1.56
C GLY A 90 -15.47 -1.27 0.30
N ASN A 91 -14.88 -0.22 -0.26
CA ASN A 91 -15.29 0.46 -1.48
C ASN A 91 -14.43 0.07 -2.71
N GLY A 92 -13.71 -1.04 -2.67
CA GLY A 92 -12.83 -1.48 -3.77
C GLY A 92 -11.49 -0.74 -3.86
N HIS A 93 -11.28 0.26 -3.01
CA HIS A 93 -10.01 0.97 -2.89
C HIS A 93 -8.97 0.14 -2.14
N VAL A 94 -7.73 0.60 -2.21
CA VAL A 94 -6.60 0.04 -1.48
C VAL A 94 -5.91 1.16 -0.73
N LEU A 95 -5.66 0.98 0.56
CA LEU A 95 -4.74 1.83 1.30
C LEU A 95 -3.37 1.15 1.36
N MET A 96 -2.34 1.84 0.91
CA MET A 96 -0.95 1.45 1.10
C MET A 96 -0.26 2.39 2.08
N ASP A 97 0.42 1.77 3.04
CA ASP A 97 1.39 2.42 3.89
C ASP A 97 2.78 2.17 3.31
N GLN A 98 3.53 3.22 3.00
CA GLN A 98 4.85 3.13 2.37
C GLN A 98 5.98 3.01 3.41
N GLY A 99 5.73 2.27 4.49
CA GLY A 99 6.76 1.66 5.35
C GLY A 99 7.90 2.59 5.77
N ALA A 100 9.09 2.34 5.21
CA ALA A 100 10.29 3.14 5.46
C ALA A 100 10.25 4.60 4.93
N THR A 101 9.07 5.12 4.59
CA THR A 101 8.81 6.52 4.26
C THR A 101 7.58 7.00 5.02
N PRO A 102 7.41 8.32 5.24
CA PRO A 102 6.26 8.85 5.96
C PRO A 102 5.01 9.01 5.10
N LYS A 103 4.86 8.19 4.06
CA LYS A 103 3.85 8.32 2.99
C LYS A 103 2.76 7.25 3.13
N ILE A 104 1.50 7.69 3.07
CA ILE A 104 0.31 6.82 2.99
C ILE A 104 -0.48 7.21 1.74
N GLU A 105 -0.96 6.23 0.99
CA GLU A 105 -1.64 6.45 -0.28
C GLU A 105 -2.89 5.58 -0.40
N GLU A 106 -3.98 6.17 -0.87
CA GLU A 106 -5.19 5.45 -1.23
C GLU A 106 -5.36 5.41 -2.74
N TYR A 107 -5.50 4.20 -3.26
CA TYR A 107 -5.70 3.90 -4.67
C TYR A 107 -7.15 3.51 -4.92
N ASP A 108 -7.78 4.12 -5.92
CA ASP A 108 -9.12 3.74 -6.37
C ASP A 108 -9.14 2.36 -7.06
N GLU A 109 -10.31 1.94 -7.54
CA GLU A 109 -10.48 0.67 -8.25
C GLU A 109 -9.58 0.57 -9.50
N GLY A 110 -9.35 1.67 -10.20
CA GLY A 110 -8.50 1.77 -11.39
C GLY A 110 -7.01 1.98 -11.11
N GLY A 111 -6.61 2.03 -9.84
CA GLY A 111 -5.22 2.22 -9.42
C GLY A 111 -4.74 3.67 -9.45
N ARG A 112 -5.65 4.65 -9.52
CA ARG A 112 -5.28 6.07 -9.37
C ARG A 112 -5.23 6.45 -7.91
N ILE A 113 -4.30 7.32 -7.55
CA ILE A 113 -4.19 7.86 -6.20
C ILE A 113 -5.28 8.92 -5.99
N VAL A 114 -6.17 8.66 -5.03
CA VAL A 114 -7.28 9.54 -4.65
C VAL A 114 -7.08 10.23 -3.31
N MET A 115 -6.14 9.74 -2.51
CA MET A 115 -5.66 10.40 -1.30
C MET A 115 -4.19 10.09 -1.11
N ARG A 116 -3.43 11.10 -0.69
CA ARG A 116 -2.07 10.97 -0.18
C ARG A 116 -1.96 11.73 1.12
N ALA A 117 -1.36 11.11 2.11
CA ALA A 117 -1.03 11.74 3.38
C ALA A 117 0.46 11.57 3.66
N TRP A 118 1.05 12.62 4.21
CA TRP A 118 2.41 12.64 4.72
C TRP A 118 2.37 12.98 6.20
N PHE A 119 3.08 12.21 7.03
CA PHE A 119 3.24 12.51 8.46
C PHE A 119 4.67 12.90 8.83
N GLY A 120 5.47 13.27 7.82
CA GLY A 120 6.89 13.55 7.94
C GLY A 120 7.48 14.03 6.62
N TYR A 121 8.77 14.39 6.65
CA TYR A 121 9.53 14.73 5.46
C TYR A 121 10.18 13.49 4.86
N ASP A 122 10.14 13.35 3.54
CA ASP A 122 10.61 12.16 2.81
C ASP A 122 12.14 11.90 2.95
N ASN A 123 12.91 12.93 3.32
CA ASN A 123 14.35 12.84 3.50
C ASN A 123 14.79 12.53 4.95
N ASP A 124 13.85 12.39 5.89
CA ASP A 124 14.16 11.99 7.26
C ASP A 124 14.00 10.48 7.42
N GLN A 125 15.12 9.77 7.42
CA GLN A 125 15.14 8.31 7.59
C GLN A 125 14.64 7.83 8.95
N ASN A 126 14.37 8.74 9.90
CA ASN A 126 13.76 8.40 11.17
C ASN A 126 12.22 8.47 11.13
N MET A 127 11.65 9.09 10.09
CA MET A 127 10.20 9.23 9.93
C MET A 127 9.64 8.09 9.08
N MET A 128 9.47 6.95 9.74
CA MET A 128 8.93 5.74 9.14
C MET A 128 7.74 5.21 9.92
N THR A 129 6.98 4.35 9.26
CA THR A 129 5.82 3.66 9.78
C THR A 129 6.01 2.17 9.59
N TYR A 130 5.62 1.38 10.59
CA TYR A 130 5.64 -0.06 10.44
C TYR A 130 4.47 -0.53 9.57
N ARG A 131 3.26 -0.05 9.90
CA ARG A 131 1.98 -0.28 9.19
C ARG A 131 1.01 0.84 9.51
N ALA A 132 0.14 1.16 8.55
CA ALA A 132 -1.01 2.03 8.74
C ALA A 132 -2.31 1.35 8.25
N TYR A 133 -3.43 1.70 8.89
CA TYR A 133 -4.74 1.16 8.57
C TYR A 133 -5.82 2.24 8.68
N ARG A 134 -6.84 2.12 7.82
CA ARG A 134 -8.06 2.92 7.85
C ARG A 134 -9.21 2.03 8.33
N TYR A 135 -9.89 2.50 9.38
CA TYR A 135 -11.10 1.88 9.90
C TYR A 135 -12.15 2.95 10.19
N PRO A 136 -13.44 2.59 10.19
CA PRO A 136 -14.47 3.49 10.68
C PRO A 136 -14.13 3.91 12.12
N TRP A 137 -13.95 5.20 12.32
CA TRP A 137 -13.72 5.79 13.62
C TRP A 137 -14.65 6.98 13.78
N VAL A 138 -15.30 7.06 14.94
CA VAL A 138 -16.13 8.19 15.33
C VAL A 138 -15.48 8.84 16.54
N GLY A 139 -14.91 10.03 16.33
CA GLY A 139 -14.41 10.85 17.42
C GLY A 139 -15.53 11.26 18.37
N ARG A 140 -15.27 11.20 19.68
CA ARG A 140 -16.18 11.65 20.74
C ARG A 140 -15.51 12.74 21.58
N PRO A 141 -15.17 13.91 21.00
CA PRO A 141 -14.51 14.96 21.76
C PRO A 141 -15.49 15.57 22.78
N THR A 142 -14.96 16.04 23.91
CA THR A 142 -15.74 16.76 24.93
C THR A 142 -16.00 18.22 24.55
N THR A 143 -15.26 18.74 23.57
CA THR A 143 -15.40 20.08 23.00
C THR A 143 -15.58 19.97 21.48
N LYS A 144 -16.02 21.05 20.84
CA LYS A 144 -15.96 21.15 19.38
C LYS A 144 -14.48 21.31 18.99
N PRO A 145 -14.01 20.67 17.91
CA PRO A 145 -12.66 20.90 17.40
C PRO A 145 -12.54 22.35 16.95
N ASP A 146 -11.38 22.96 17.22
CA ASP A 146 -11.05 24.28 16.71
C ASP A 146 -10.47 24.12 15.31
N VAL A 147 -10.90 24.98 14.38
CA VAL A 147 -10.45 24.94 12.98
C VAL A 147 -9.97 26.32 12.57
N ALA A 148 -8.76 26.40 12.02
CA ALA A 148 -8.22 27.59 11.40
C ALA A 148 -7.88 27.30 9.94
N ALA A 149 -8.21 28.22 9.04
CA ALA A 149 -7.86 28.11 7.63
C ALA A 149 -7.16 29.39 7.17
N CYS A 150 -6.07 29.24 6.42
CA CYS A 150 -5.38 30.35 5.78
C CYS A 150 -4.98 29.99 4.35
N THR A 151 -4.81 31.01 3.51
CA THR A 151 -4.25 30.82 2.17
C THR A 151 -2.78 30.47 2.29
N ALA A 152 -2.35 29.40 1.62
CA ALA A 152 -0.94 29.06 1.51
C ALA A 152 -0.16 30.18 0.80
N GLU A 153 1.11 30.36 1.17
CA GLU A 153 2.01 31.26 0.44
C GLU A 153 2.09 30.83 -1.04
N GLY A 154 1.93 31.78 -1.96
CA GLY A 154 1.91 31.51 -3.41
C GLY A 154 0.51 31.42 -4.04
N GLY A 155 -0.56 31.37 -3.24
CA GLY A 155 -1.95 31.40 -3.73
C GLY A 155 -2.42 30.07 -4.35
N GLY A 156 -3.74 29.82 -4.31
CA GLY A 156 -4.38 28.65 -4.93
C GLY A 156 -4.64 27.46 -3.99
N ASN A 157 -3.94 27.35 -2.86
CA ASN A 157 -4.16 26.31 -1.86
C ASN A 157 -4.66 26.90 -0.52
N VAL A 158 -5.56 26.19 0.16
CA VAL A 158 -6.02 26.51 1.52
C VAL A 158 -5.35 25.54 2.48
N MET A 159 -4.58 26.06 3.45
CA MET A 159 -4.09 25.26 4.58
C MET A 159 -5.13 25.27 5.69
N VAL A 160 -5.45 24.10 6.22
CA VAL A 160 -6.41 23.92 7.31
C VAL A 160 -5.68 23.28 8.50
N TYR A 161 -5.81 23.89 9.66
CA TYR A 161 -5.35 23.39 10.94
C TYR A 161 -6.57 22.97 11.76
N ALA A 162 -6.46 21.85 12.47
CA ALA A 162 -7.47 21.36 13.39
C ALA A 162 -6.82 20.89 14.70
N SER A 163 -7.47 21.18 15.83
CA SER A 163 -7.09 20.71 17.17
C SER A 163 -8.29 20.26 17.99
#